data_AF-A0A2N3BNP3-F1
#
_entry.id   AF-A0A2N3BNP3-F1
#
_cell.length_a   1.000
_cell.length_b   1.000
_cell.length_c   1.000
_cell.angle_alpha   90.00
_cell.angle_beta   90.00
_cell.angle_gamma   90.00
#
_symmetry.space_group_name_H-M   'P 1'
#
loop_
_entity.id
_entity.type
_entity.pdbx_description
1 polymer ?
#
loop_
_entity_poly.entity_id
_entity_poly.type
_entity_poly.pdbx_seq_one_letter_code
_entity_poly.pdbx_strand_id
1 'polypeptide(L)' 'MSLAACAEMVRAGDPDRFAATMAAAPAIRDRLWPLYAANLEIARAPWAAH' A
#
# COMPACT_ATOMS: atom_id res chain seq x y z
N MET A 1 9.79 -6.13 6.69
CA MET A 1 9.43 -5.56 5.37
C MET A 1 9.99 -4.14 5.31
N SER A 2 10.68 -3.76 4.23
CA SER A 2 11.23 -2.39 4.08
C SER A 2 10.21 -1.45 3.44
N LEU A 3 10.42 -0.13 3.54
CA LEU A 3 9.57 0.86 2.86
C LEU A 3 9.53 0.65 1.34
N ALA A 4 10.67 0.34 0.74
CA ALA A 4 10.76 0.00 -0.68
C ALA A 4 9.92 -1.23 -1.03
N ALA A 5 9.95 -2.28 -0.19
CA ALA A 5 9.12 -3.46 -0.39
C ALA A 5 7.61 -3.12 -0.30
N CYS A 6 7.21 -2.29 0.68
CA CYS A 6 5.82 -1.81 0.77
C CYS A 6 5.41 -1.03 -0.49
N ALA A 7 6.27 -0.12 -0.96
CA ALA A 7 6.01 0.66 -2.16
C ALA A 7 5.84 -0.23 -3.41
N GLU A 8 6.67 -1.26 -3.57
CA GLU A 8 6.57 -2.23 -4.67
C GLU A 8 5.29 -3.08 -4.60
N MET A 9 4.89 -3.51 -3.40
CA MET A 9 3.61 -4.21 -3.24
C MET A 9 2.41 -3.33 -3.60
N VAL A 10 2.43 -2.06 -3.17
CA VAL A 10 1.38 -1.10 -3.52
C VAL A 10 1.39 -0.81 -5.02
N ARG A 11 2.56 -0.64 -5.63
CA ARG A 11 2.71 -0.44 -7.09
C ARG A 11 2.10 -1.58 -7.90
N ALA A 12 2.26 -2.82 -7.44
CA ALA A 12 1.73 -4.00 -8.11
C ALA A 12 0.24 -4.27 -7.81
N GLY A 13 -0.20 -4.03 -6.57
CA GLY A 13 -1.54 -4.39 -6.11
C GLY A 13 -2.59 -3.29 -6.18
N ASP A 14 -2.18 -2.01 -6.16
CA ASP A 14 -3.06 -0.84 -6.23
C ASP A 14 -2.30 0.36 -6.86
N PRO A 15 -2.20 0.40 -8.21
CA PRO A 15 -1.49 1.45 -8.93
C PRO A 15 -2.03 2.86 -8.66
N ASP A 16 -3.33 2.98 -8.40
CA ASP A 16 -3.97 4.26 -8.10
C ASP A 16 -3.52 4.80 -6.75
N ARG A 17 -3.46 3.96 -5.71
CA ARG A 17 -2.87 4.37 -4.42
C ARG A 17 -1.38 4.61 -4.50
N PHE A 18 -0.66 3.90 -5.37
CA PHE A 18 0.74 4.22 -5.63
C PHE A 18 0.89 5.64 -6.19
N ALA A 19 0.13 5.97 -7.23
CA ALA A 19 0.13 7.31 -7.83
C ALA A 19 -0.28 8.40 -6.82
N ALA A 20 -1.32 8.15 -6.02
CA ALA A 20 -1.75 9.06 -4.96
C ALA A 20 -0.64 9.29 -3.91
N THR A 21 0.10 8.25 -3.54
CA THR A 21 1.23 8.38 -2.60
C THR A 21 2.39 9.16 -3.22
N MET A 22 2.64 9.01 -4.53
CA MET A 22 3.65 9.79 -5.24
C MET A 22 3.26 11.27 -5.42
N ALA A 23 1.97 11.60 -5.39
CA ALA A 23 1.47 12.97 -5.37
C ALA A 23 1.57 13.64 -3.98
N ALA A 24 1.67 12.86 -2.89
CA ALA A 24 1.83 13.37 -1.54
C ALA A 24 3.23 13.95 -1.28
N ALA A 25 3.37 14.83 -0.28
CA ALA A 25 4.66 15.36 0.16
C ALA A 25 5.63 14.24 0.56
N PRO A 26 6.92 14.27 0.15
CA PRO A 26 7.87 13.18 0.44
C PRO A 26 7.94 12.79 1.91
N ALA A 27 7.88 13.77 2.82
CA ALA A 27 7.97 13.58 4.27
C ALA A 27 6.84 12.72 4.88
N ILE A 28 5.72 12.50 4.17
CA ILE A 28 4.62 11.65 4.67
C ILE A 28 4.52 10.29 3.98
N ARG A 29 5.25 10.06 2.87
CA ARG A 29 5.12 8.83 2.07
C ARG A 29 5.53 7.59 2.85
N ASP A 30 6.52 7.70 3.73
CA ASP A 30 7.02 6.62 4.58
C ASP A 30 5.94 6.05 5.51
N ARG A 31 4.91 6.85 5.85
CA ARG A 31 3.75 6.38 6.62
C ARG A 31 2.68 5.73 5.73
N LEU A 32 2.55 6.18 4.49
CA LEU A 32 1.54 5.71 3.54
C LEU A 32 1.89 4.34 2.97
N TRP A 33 3.17 4.07 2.70
CA TRP A 33 3.60 2.77 2.17
C TRP A 33 3.18 1.57 3.04
N PRO A 34 3.54 1.50 4.33
CA PRO A 34 3.13 0.37 5.18
C PRO A 34 1.61 0.32 5.39
N LEU A 35 0.93 1.46 5.47
CA LEU A 35 -0.52 1.52 5.62
C LEU A 35 -1.24 0.88 4.43
N TYR A 36 -0.88 1.26 3.20
CA TYR A 36 -1.52 0.74 2.00
C TYR A 36 -1.10 -0.70 1.69
N ALA A 37 0.15 -1.07 1.98
CA ALA A 37 0.59 -2.46 1.94
C ALA A 37 -0.24 -3.35 2.89
N ALA A 38 -0.47 -2.92 4.13
CA ALA A 38 -1.31 -3.65 5.08
C ALA A 38 -2.76 -3.76 4.60
N ASN A 39 -3.31 -2.68 4.02
CA ASN A 39 -4.65 -2.69 3.45
C ASN A 39 -4.80 -3.74 2.33
N LEU A 40 -3.76 -3.96 1.51
CA LEU A 40 -3.77 -5.01 0.49
C LEU A 40 -3.83 -6.42 1.10
N GLU A 41 -3.07 -6.68 2.16
CA GLU A 41 -3.15 -7.96 2.88
C GLU A 41 -4.52 -8.17 3.51
N ILE A 42 -5.08 -7.14 4.16
CA ILE A 42 -6.41 -7.19 4.78
C ILE A 42 -7.49 -7.45 3.72
N ALA A 43 -7.40 -6.79 2.56
CA ALA A 43 -8.33 -7.00 1.46
C ALA A 43 -8.27 -8.42 0.88
N ARG A 44 -7.10 -9.09 0.93
CA ARG A 44 -6.93 -10.48 0.50
C ARG A 44 -7.40 -11.51 1.51
N ALA A 45 -7.59 -11.13 2.77
CA ALA A 45 -8.06 -12.07 3.77
C ALA A 45 -9.45 -12.65 3.33
N PRO A 46 -9.73 -13.94 3.57
CA PRO A 46 -10.93 -14.61 3.07
C PRO A 46 -12.20 -14.30 3.91
N TRP A 47 -12.43 -13.03 4.27
CA TRP A 47 -13.48 -12.64 5.22
C TRP A 47 -14.90 -12.53 4.63
N ALA A 48 -15.11 -13.08 3.43
CA ALA A 48 -16.42 -13.15 2.76
C ALA A 48 -16.74 -14.54 2.16
N ALA A 49 -16.23 -15.62 2.77
CA ALA A 49 -16.71 -16.98 2.51
C ALA A 49 -17.70 -17.43 3.61
N HIS A 50 -18.78 -16.66 3.78
CA HIS A 50 -19.97 -17.08 4.51
C HIS A 50 -21.20 -16.59 3.75
#